data_AF-A0A1M7F9C2-F1
#
_entry.id   AF-A0A1M7F9C2-F1
#
_cell.length_a   1.000
_cell.length_b   1.000
_cell.length_c   1.000
_cell.angle_alpha   90.00
_cell.angle_beta   90.00
_cell.angle_gamma   90.00
#
_symmetry.space_group_name_H-M   'P 1'
#
loop_
_entity.id
_entity.type
_entity.pdbx_description
1 polymer ?
#
loop_
_entity_poly.entity_id
_entity_poly.type
_entity_poly.pdbx_seq_one_letter_code
_entity_poly.pdbx_strand_id
1 'polypeptide(L)'
;MLPTRFFQLPLCIGLTLLSCSAFAQTPAAATPDNDPLPRLIQERQQMVQQYEAAAAQRNAFLANKPSKKDLQEVIDALKGIIRKDTEIVRAVQAGTLRKTAAVVAENQQVKQLATVAQTDQSSTRERFHDLENQIANLQERDRQRTKKLQDLQATADEATAARTSRELLAAGLAVLSAGLLVYVLKLRGQHSTTAKRRK
;
A
#
# COMPACT_ATOMS: atom_id res chain seq x y z
N MET A 1 19.87 51.87 0.92
CA MET A 1 20.45 51.45 2.22
C MET A 1 19.71 50.18 2.63
N LEU A 2 20.11 49.03 2.08
CA LEU A 2 21.06 48.03 2.60
C LEU A 2 20.69 47.41 3.97
N PRO A 3 20.85 46.08 4.11
CA PRO A 3 20.27 45.25 5.16
C PRO A 3 21.33 44.67 6.14
N THR A 4 20.90 44.15 7.29
CA THR A 4 21.69 43.29 8.19
C THR A 4 20.69 42.30 8.81
N ARG A 5 20.65 40.97 8.56
CA ARG A 5 21.60 39.85 8.60
C ARG A 5 22.27 39.58 9.95
N PHE A 6 22.30 38.27 10.27
CA PHE A 6 23.05 37.51 11.28
C PHE A 6 22.43 37.48 12.69
N PHE A 7 22.47 36.40 13.47
CA PHE A 7 22.76 34.96 13.36
C PHE A 7 22.62 34.44 14.82
N GLN A 8 22.58 33.11 15.00
CA GLN A 8 22.96 32.42 16.26
C GLN A 8 21.86 32.11 17.32
N LEU A 9 21.21 30.94 17.13
CA LEU A 9 21.18 29.72 17.99
C LEU A 9 21.63 29.84 19.48
N PRO A 10 21.36 28.83 20.35
CA PRO A 10 20.17 27.97 20.58
C PRO A 10 19.91 27.82 22.11
N LEU A 11 19.16 26.78 22.51
CA LEU A 11 19.21 26.09 23.81
C LEU A 11 18.18 26.52 24.88
N CYS A 12 17.53 25.51 25.46
CA CYS A 12 16.59 25.53 26.59
C CYS A 12 15.21 26.11 26.18
N ILE A 13 14.06 25.45 26.34
CA ILE A 13 13.52 24.59 27.39
C ILE A 13 12.39 23.83 26.65
N GLY A 14 12.36 22.51 26.57
CA GLY A 14 11.99 21.66 27.69
C GLY A 14 10.49 21.32 27.60
N LEU A 15 10.21 20.03 27.42
CA LEU A 15 9.05 19.33 27.96
C LEU A 15 7.68 19.64 27.32
N THR A 16 7.25 18.80 26.38
CA THR A 16 5.92 18.14 26.35
C THR A 16 5.75 17.39 25.03
N LEU A 17 5.79 16.06 25.10
CA LEU A 17 4.81 15.12 24.53
C LEU A 17 5.39 13.72 24.64
N LEU A 18 5.41 13.31 25.90
CA LEU A 18 5.37 11.94 26.35
C LEU A 18 4.09 11.27 25.78
N SER A 19 4.19 10.00 25.45
CA SER A 19 3.08 9.04 25.33
C SER A 19 2.33 9.01 23.98
N CYS A 20 2.92 8.33 23.00
CA CYS A 20 2.14 7.52 22.07
C CYS A 20 2.86 6.18 21.82
N SER A 21 3.10 5.44 22.90
CA SER A 21 3.34 4.00 22.81
C SER A 21 1.98 3.34 22.68
N ALA A 22 1.44 3.33 21.47
CA ALA A 22 0.27 2.53 21.15
C ALA A 22 0.60 1.07 21.45
N PHE A 23 -0.18 0.50 22.35
CA PHE A 23 -0.13 -0.88 22.82
C PHE A 23 -0.07 -1.85 21.64
N ALA A 24 1.12 -2.36 21.33
CA ALA A 24 1.27 -3.67 20.74
C ALA A 24 0.91 -4.71 21.83
N GLN A 25 -0.39 -4.91 22.05
CA GLN A 25 -0.87 -6.11 22.75
C GLN A 25 -0.65 -7.29 21.82
N THR A 26 0.56 -7.83 21.84
CA THR A 26 0.80 -9.21 21.43
C THR A 26 -0.19 -10.07 22.22
N PRO A 27 -1.07 -10.86 21.58
CA PRO A 27 -1.95 -11.74 22.30
C PRO A 27 -1.06 -12.66 23.13
N ALA A 28 -1.23 -12.59 24.45
CA ALA A 28 -0.60 -13.52 25.37
C ALA A 28 -0.90 -14.92 24.85
N ALA A 29 0.16 -15.62 24.44
CA ALA A 29 0.09 -17.03 24.10
C ALA A 29 -0.63 -17.73 25.24
N ALA A 30 -1.80 -18.31 24.94
CA ALA A 30 -2.56 -19.10 25.87
C ALA A 30 -1.60 -20.17 26.43
N THR A 31 -1.32 -20.06 27.73
CA THR A 31 -0.51 -21.04 28.44
C THR A 31 -1.14 -22.42 28.24
N PRO A 32 -0.37 -23.46 27.84
CA PRO A 32 -0.89 -24.81 27.64
C PRO A 32 -1.15 -25.53 28.99
N ASP A 33 -1.03 -24.84 30.12
CA ASP A 33 -0.99 -25.41 31.48
C ASP A 33 -2.36 -25.80 32.06
N ASN A 34 -3.45 -25.67 31.31
CA ASN A 34 -4.79 -26.04 31.75
C ASN A 34 -5.38 -27.20 30.96
N ASP A 35 -4.55 -28.07 30.37
CA ASP A 35 -5.05 -29.34 29.85
C ASP A 35 -4.99 -30.41 30.97
N PRO A 36 -6.11 -30.73 31.65
CA PRO A 36 -6.11 -31.73 32.72
C PRO A 36 -5.96 -33.15 32.17
N LEU A 37 -6.12 -33.35 30.86
CA LEU A 37 -6.06 -34.65 30.19
C LEU A 37 -4.80 -35.47 30.50
N PRO A 38 -3.57 -34.95 30.31
CA PRO A 38 -2.35 -35.69 30.64
C PRO A 38 -2.32 -36.17 32.10
N ARG A 39 -2.77 -35.32 33.04
CA ARG A 39 -2.86 -35.66 34.45
C ARG A 39 -3.91 -36.75 34.72
N LEU A 40 -5.09 -36.63 34.13
CA LEU A 40 -6.18 -37.62 34.29
C LEU A 40 -5.81 -38.99 33.71
N ILE A 41 -5.06 -39.01 32.59
CA ILE A 41 -4.54 -40.24 31.97
C ILE A 41 -3.49 -40.90 32.88
N GLN A 42 -2.59 -40.11 33.47
CA GLN A 42 -1.57 -40.60 34.41
C GLN A 42 -2.22 -41.19 35.68
N GLU A 43 -3.23 -40.52 36.24
CA GLU A 43 -4.00 -41.02 37.39
C GLU A 43 -4.74 -42.33 37.04
N ARG A 44 -5.26 -42.48 35.80
CA ARG A 44 -5.86 -43.73 35.32
C ARG A 44 -4.85 -44.88 35.22
N GLN A 45 -3.65 -44.63 34.73
CA GLN A 45 -2.60 -45.66 34.65
C GLN A 45 -2.21 -46.17 36.04
N GLN A 46 -2.12 -45.28 37.04
CA GLN A 46 -1.85 -45.67 38.42
C GLN A 46 -2.97 -46.55 39.02
N MET A 47 -4.24 -46.22 38.77
CA MET A 47 -5.37 -47.04 39.23
C MET A 47 -5.43 -48.41 38.56
N VAL A 48 -5.06 -48.51 37.27
CA VAL A 48 -4.97 -49.79 36.56
C VAL A 48 -3.85 -50.66 37.13
N GLN A 49 -2.69 -50.07 37.44
CA GLN A 49 -1.59 -50.81 38.08
C GLN A 49 -1.96 -51.31 39.49
N GLN A 50 -2.70 -50.52 40.26
CA GLN A 50 -3.21 -50.96 41.57
C GLN A 50 -4.20 -52.11 41.44
N TYR A 51 -5.09 -52.06 40.45
CA TYR A 51 -5.99 -53.16 40.13
C TYR A 51 -5.24 -54.43 39.70
N GLU A 52 -4.23 -54.31 38.84
CA GLU A 52 -3.42 -55.44 38.40
C GLU A 52 -2.61 -56.03 39.54
N ALA A 53 -2.06 -55.21 40.44
CA ALA A 53 -1.37 -55.67 41.64
C ALA A 53 -2.31 -56.42 42.59
N ALA A 54 -3.52 -55.90 42.83
CA ALA A 54 -4.54 -56.57 43.63
C ALA A 54 -5.02 -57.88 42.97
N ALA A 55 -5.18 -57.89 41.65
CA ALA A 55 -5.53 -59.07 40.88
C ALA A 55 -4.40 -60.12 40.84
N ALA A 56 -3.13 -59.69 40.80
CA ALA A 56 -1.96 -60.55 40.88
C ALA A 56 -1.79 -61.15 42.28
N GLN A 57 -2.06 -60.37 43.33
CA GLN A 57 -2.08 -60.85 44.71
C GLN A 57 -3.20 -61.88 44.92
N ARG A 58 -4.36 -61.69 44.29
CA ARG A 58 -5.43 -62.70 44.22
C ARG A 58 -4.99 -63.97 43.48
N ASN A 59 -4.23 -63.84 42.40
CA ASN A 59 -3.68 -64.97 41.63
C ASN A 59 -2.55 -65.72 42.36
N ALA A 60 -1.79 -65.03 43.21
CA ALA A 60 -0.80 -65.66 44.10
C ALA A 60 -1.46 -66.43 45.27
N PHE A 61 -2.68 -66.04 45.67
CA PHE A 61 -3.47 -66.67 46.73
C PHE A 61 -4.47 -67.73 46.25
N LEU A 62 -4.40 -68.11 44.96
CA LEU A 62 -5.40 -68.92 44.24
C LEU A 62 -5.35 -70.43 44.56
N ALA A 63 -4.97 -70.80 45.78
CA ALA A 63 -5.16 -72.13 46.35
C ALA A 63 -6.42 -72.24 47.23
N ASN A 64 -7.12 -71.14 47.55
CA ASN A 64 -8.37 -71.22 48.29
C ASN A 64 -9.37 -70.11 47.95
N LYS A 65 -10.66 -70.48 48.04
CA LYS A 65 -11.84 -69.79 47.51
C LYS A 65 -11.86 -68.26 47.78
N PRO A 66 -12.32 -67.44 46.81
CA PRO A 66 -12.27 -65.98 46.90
C PRO A 66 -13.17 -65.44 48.03
N SER A 67 -12.60 -64.59 48.89
CA SER A 67 -13.32 -63.86 49.94
C SER A 67 -14.06 -62.66 49.33
N LYS A 68 -15.33 -62.45 49.73
CA LYS A 68 -16.20 -61.37 49.22
C LYS A 68 -15.60 -59.96 49.31
N LYS A 69 -14.63 -59.77 50.22
CA LYS A 69 -13.93 -58.50 50.45
C LYS A 69 -13.09 -58.05 49.24
N ASP A 70 -12.37 -58.97 48.60
CA ASP A 70 -11.50 -58.66 47.45
C ASP A 70 -12.33 -58.36 46.19
N LEU A 71 -13.51 -58.97 46.09
CA LEU A 71 -14.47 -58.64 45.03
C LEU A 71 -14.98 -57.20 45.18
N GLN A 72 -15.13 -56.74 46.42
CA GLN A 72 -15.65 -55.41 46.71
C GLN A 72 -14.59 -54.32 46.43
N GLU A 73 -13.33 -54.59 46.75
CA GLU A 73 -12.21 -53.70 46.41
C GLU A 73 -12.00 -53.56 44.90
N VAL A 74 -12.14 -54.67 44.15
CA VAL A 74 -12.13 -54.64 42.68
C VAL A 74 -13.29 -53.81 42.13
N ILE A 75 -14.50 -53.98 42.66
CA ILE A 75 -15.67 -53.22 42.21
C ILE A 75 -15.50 -51.72 42.50
N ASP A 76 -14.93 -51.36 43.66
CA ASP A 76 -14.71 -49.97 44.02
C ASP A 76 -13.58 -49.33 43.19
N ALA A 77 -12.52 -50.08 42.87
CA ALA A 77 -11.50 -49.66 41.90
C ALA A 77 -12.10 -49.45 40.49
N LEU A 78 -13.00 -50.35 40.06
CA LEU A 78 -13.67 -50.24 38.76
C LEU A 78 -14.61 -49.03 38.70
N LYS A 79 -15.35 -48.75 39.78
CA LYS A 79 -16.19 -47.55 39.89
C LYS A 79 -15.35 -46.27 39.87
N GLY A 80 -14.18 -46.26 40.53
CA GLY A 80 -13.23 -45.16 40.48
C GLY A 80 -12.72 -44.89 39.07
N ILE A 81 -12.36 -45.95 38.35
CA ILE A 81 -11.97 -45.91 36.93
C ILE A 81 -13.07 -45.29 36.06
N ILE A 82 -14.32 -45.75 36.19
CA ILE A 82 -15.45 -45.26 35.38
C ILE A 82 -15.72 -43.78 35.63
N ARG A 83 -15.64 -43.34 36.89
CA ARG A 83 -15.79 -41.92 37.24
C ARG A 83 -14.70 -41.09 36.54
N LYS A 84 -13.46 -41.59 36.52
CA LYS A 84 -12.35 -40.91 35.85
C LYS A 84 -12.47 -40.89 34.33
N ASP A 85 -12.97 -41.97 33.72
CA ASP A 85 -13.26 -42.00 32.28
C ASP A 85 -14.33 -40.97 31.89
N THR A 86 -15.32 -40.76 32.75
CA THR A 86 -16.35 -39.72 32.53
C THR A 86 -15.75 -38.31 32.58
N GLU A 87 -14.80 -38.06 33.48
CA GLU A 87 -14.05 -36.80 33.54
C GLU A 87 -13.17 -36.60 32.31
N ILE A 88 -12.48 -37.65 31.85
CA ILE A 88 -11.65 -37.63 30.63
C ILE A 88 -12.51 -37.29 29.42
N VAL A 89 -13.65 -37.97 29.22
CA VAL A 89 -14.54 -37.71 28.08
C VAL A 89 -15.05 -36.26 28.11
N ARG A 90 -15.42 -35.73 29.28
CA ARG A 90 -15.82 -34.33 29.43
C ARG A 90 -14.70 -33.37 29.10
N ALA A 91 -13.47 -33.64 29.55
CA ALA A 91 -12.30 -32.82 29.24
C ALA A 91 -11.97 -32.83 27.74
N VAL A 92 -12.04 -33.99 27.08
CA VAL A 92 -11.86 -34.10 25.62
C VAL A 92 -12.92 -33.31 24.88
N GLN A 93 -14.20 -33.44 25.24
CA GLN A 93 -15.29 -32.69 24.60
C GLN A 93 -15.14 -31.17 24.79
N ALA A 94 -14.76 -30.73 25.98
CA ALA A 94 -14.49 -29.32 26.24
C ALA A 94 -13.29 -28.82 25.41
N GLY A 95 -12.24 -29.64 25.27
CA GLY A 95 -11.07 -29.35 24.46
C GLY A 95 -11.38 -29.29 22.96
N THR A 96 -12.19 -30.20 22.43
CA THR A 96 -12.59 -30.18 21.02
C THR A 96 -13.45 -28.98 20.70
N LEU A 97 -14.44 -28.65 21.54
CA LEU A 97 -15.28 -27.45 21.37
C LEU A 97 -14.44 -26.17 21.38
N ARG A 98 -13.47 -26.04 22.29
CA ARG A 98 -12.56 -24.89 22.32
C ARG A 98 -11.70 -24.79 21.07
N LYS A 99 -11.13 -25.92 20.61
CA LYS A 99 -10.32 -25.95 19.38
C LYS A 99 -11.16 -25.60 18.16
N THR A 100 -12.38 -26.13 18.04
CA THR A 100 -13.29 -25.80 16.94
C THR A 100 -13.70 -24.33 16.99
N ALA A 101 -14.02 -23.78 18.17
CA ALA A 101 -14.35 -22.37 18.33
C ALA A 101 -13.16 -21.45 17.95
N ALA A 102 -11.95 -21.80 18.38
CA ALA A 102 -10.73 -21.06 18.03
C ALA A 102 -10.49 -21.09 16.51
N VAL A 103 -10.56 -22.27 15.88
CA VAL A 103 -10.38 -22.41 14.43
C VAL A 103 -11.44 -21.62 13.65
N VAL A 104 -12.70 -21.61 14.10
CA VAL A 104 -13.75 -20.83 13.45
C VAL A 104 -13.51 -19.33 13.61
N ALA A 105 -13.11 -18.87 14.79
CA ALA A 105 -12.78 -17.46 15.03
C ALA A 105 -11.58 -17.00 14.18
N GLU A 106 -10.52 -17.81 14.12
CA GLU A 106 -9.35 -17.55 13.27
C GLU A 106 -9.75 -17.51 11.79
N ASN A 107 -10.56 -18.46 11.31
CA ASN A 107 -11.04 -18.46 9.93
C ASN A 107 -11.89 -17.24 9.61
N GLN A 108 -12.72 -16.76 10.54
CA GLN A 108 -13.49 -15.54 10.36
C GLN A 108 -12.58 -14.31 10.28
N GLN A 109 -11.55 -14.23 11.14
CA GLN A 109 -10.55 -13.15 11.09
C GLN A 109 -9.78 -13.16 9.78
N VAL A 110 -9.30 -14.32 9.32
CA VAL A 110 -8.60 -14.45 8.03
C VAL A 110 -9.49 -14.00 6.87
N LYS A 111 -10.77 -14.37 6.87
CA LYS A 111 -11.73 -13.92 5.84
C LYS A 111 -11.90 -12.40 5.86
N GLN A 112 -12.04 -11.79 7.03
CA GLN A 112 -12.14 -10.33 7.16
C GLN A 112 -10.88 -9.64 6.63
N LEU A 113 -9.70 -10.13 7.00
CA LEU A 113 -8.42 -9.60 6.52
C LEU A 113 -8.30 -9.74 4.99
N ALA A 114 -8.72 -10.87 4.43
CA ALA A 114 -8.73 -11.09 2.98
C ALA A 114 -9.70 -10.13 2.26
N THR A 115 -10.89 -9.89 2.81
CA THR A 115 -11.85 -8.94 2.25
C THR A 115 -11.33 -7.50 2.30
N VAL A 116 -10.70 -7.09 3.42
CA VAL A 116 -10.09 -5.77 3.53
C VAL A 116 -8.95 -5.60 2.53
N ALA A 117 -8.06 -6.59 2.41
CA ALA A 117 -6.97 -6.56 1.44
C ALA A 117 -7.48 -6.50 -0.01
N GLN A 118 -8.52 -7.28 -0.35
CA GLN A 118 -9.13 -7.24 -1.68
C GLN A 118 -9.81 -5.89 -1.96
N THR A 119 -10.50 -5.33 -0.96
CA THR A 119 -11.14 -4.01 -1.07
C THR A 119 -10.07 -2.92 -1.29
N ASP A 120 -8.98 -2.95 -0.53
CA ASP A 120 -7.88 -2.00 -0.66
C ASP A 120 -7.23 -2.06 -2.06
N GLN A 121 -6.98 -3.27 -2.56
CA GLN A 121 -6.50 -3.48 -3.93
C GLN A 121 -7.45 -2.90 -4.98
N SER A 122 -8.76 -3.12 -4.83
CA SER A 122 -9.75 -2.58 -5.78
C SER A 122 -9.80 -1.05 -5.74
N SER A 123 -9.75 -0.45 -4.56
CA SER A 123 -9.74 1.01 -4.39
C SER A 123 -8.47 1.65 -4.98
N THR A 124 -7.33 0.97 -4.82
CA THR A 124 -6.05 1.39 -5.39
C THR A 124 -6.11 1.33 -6.91
N ARG A 125 -6.67 0.26 -7.49
CA ARG A 125 -6.86 0.12 -8.94
C ARG A 125 -7.78 1.19 -9.52
N GLU A 126 -8.86 1.52 -8.83
CA GLU A 126 -9.76 2.60 -9.24
C GLU A 126 -9.05 3.95 -9.26
N ARG A 127 -8.25 4.27 -8.22
CA ARG A 127 -7.41 5.47 -8.20
C ARG A 127 -6.41 5.51 -9.34
N PHE A 128 -5.80 4.37 -9.70
CA PHE A 128 -4.91 4.29 -10.85
C PHE A 128 -5.62 4.63 -12.16
N HIS A 129 -6.83 4.10 -12.39
CA HIS A 129 -7.61 4.41 -13.58
C HIS A 129 -8.07 5.88 -13.63
N ASP A 130 -8.44 6.46 -12.49
CA ASP A 130 -8.78 7.89 -12.43
C ASP A 130 -7.55 8.77 -12.76
N LEU A 131 -6.38 8.44 -12.20
CA LEU A 131 -5.13 9.12 -12.53
C LEU A 131 -4.76 8.99 -14.01
N GLU A 132 -4.94 7.81 -14.60
CA GLU A 132 -4.70 7.57 -16.02
C GLU A 132 -5.60 8.46 -16.89
N ASN A 133 -6.89 8.56 -16.55
CA ASN A 133 -7.84 9.43 -17.24
C ASN A 133 -7.47 10.92 -17.08
N GLN A 134 -7.04 11.33 -15.88
CA GLN A 134 -6.59 12.71 -15.65
C GLN A 134 -5.35 13.04 -16.48
N ILE A 135 -4.38 12.13 -16.56
CA ILE A 135 -3.18 12.29 -17.38
C ILE A 135 -3.55 12.39 -18.87
N ALA A 136 -4.43 11.51 -19.37
CA ALA A 136 -4.89 11.54 -20.76
C ALA A 136 -5.58 12.87 -21.10
N ASN A 137 -6.45 13.36 -20.21
CA ASN A 137 -7.12 14.66 -20.38
C ASN A 137 -6.13 15.84 -20.37
N LEU A 138 -5.14 15.83 -19.47
CA LEU A 138 -4.10 16.87 -19.43
C LEU A 138 -3.24 16.85 -20.69
N GLN A 139 -2.82 15.66 -21.14
CA GLN A 139 -2.04 15.51 -22.36
C GLN A 139 -2.81 16.04 -23.59
N GLU A 140 -4.12 15.78 -23.67
CA GLU A 140 -4.93 16.29 -24.77
C GLU A 140 -5.07 17.82 -24.71
N ARG A 141 -5.22 18.40 -23.51
CA ARG A 141 -5.22 19.86 -23.34
C ARG A 141 -3.89 20.49 -23.77
N ASP A 142 -2.77 19.86 -23.44
CA ASP A 142 -1.46 20.37 -23.82
C ASP A 142 -1.21 20.24 -25.33
N ARG A 143 -1.70 19.16 -25.96
CA ARG A 143 -1.71 19.04 -27.44
C ARG A 143 -2.53 20.16 -28.08
N GLN A 144 -3.71 20.44 -27.55
CA GLN A 144 -4.57 21.52 -28.06
C GLN A 144 -3.92 22.89 -27.88
N ARG A 145 -3.28 23.15 -26.74
CA ARG A 145 -2.54 24.40 -26.51
C ARG A 145 -1.38 24.56 -27.47
N THR A 146 -0.59 23.50 -27.66
CA THR A 146 0.53 23.50 -28.60
C THR A 146 0.06 23.78 -30.03
N LYS A 147 -1.02 23.13 -30.48
CA LYS A 147 -1.64 23.41 -31.78
C LYS A 147 -2.08 24.86 -31.92
N LYS A 148 -2.78 25.40 -30.91
CA LYS A 148 -3.21 26.81 -30.91
C LYS A 148 -2.03 27.78 -30.97
N LEU A 149 -0.92 27.49 -30.27
CA LEU A 149 0.29 28.31 -30.35
C LEU A 149 0.92 28.26 -31.74
N GLN A 150 0.96 27.07 -32.36
CA GLN A 150 1.44 26.91 -33.74
C GLN A 150 0.54 27.65 -34.75
N ASP A 151 -0.79 27.55 -34.61
CA ASP A 151 -1.74 28.25 -35.48
C ASP A 151 -1.59 29.77 -35.35
N LEU A 152 -1.48 30.27 -34.11
CA LEU A 152 -1.25 31.71 -33.86
C LEU A 152 0.08 32.17 -34.45
N GLN A 153 1.14 31.38 -34.30
CA GLN A 153 2.44 31.69 -34.89
C GLN A 153 2.37 31.70 -36.42
N ALA A 154 1.73 30.71 -37.03
CA ALA A 154 1.52 30.66 -38.47
C ALA A 154 0.73 31.88 -38.98
N THR A 155 -0.32 32.30 -38.26
CA THR A 155 -1.09 33.50 -38.65
C THR A 155 -0.28 34.79 -38.52
N ALA A 156 0.60 34.89 -37.52
CA ALA A 156 1.51 36.02 -37.36
C ALA A 156 2.56 36.04 -38.48
N ASP A 157 3.14 34.89 -38.82
CA ASP A 157 4.10 34.74 -39.91
C ASP A 157 3.48 35.07 -41.27
N GLU A 158 2.25 34.62 -41.53
CA GLU A 158 1.50 34.98 -42.76
C GLU A 158 1.24 36.50 -42.84
N ALA A 159 0.85 37.13 -41.72
CA ALA A 159 0.63 38.57 -41.67
C ALA A 159 1.94 39.36 -41.87
N THR A 160 3.07 38.89 -41.34
CA THR A 160 4.38 39.54 -41.57
C THR A 160 4.85 39.35 -43.00
N ALA A 161 4.71 38.16 -43.60
CA ALA A 161 5.04 37.90 -45.00
C ALA A 161 4.22 38.76 -45.97
N ALA A 162 2.93 38.97 -45.68
CA ALA A 162 2.08 39.87 -46.45
C ALA A 162 2.51 41.35 -46.34
N ARG A 163 3.06 41.77 -45.19
CA ARG A 163 3.61 43.12 -45.01
C ARG A 163 4.97 43.28 -45.70
N THR A 164 5.88 42.34 -45.51
CA THR A 164 7.24 42.40 -46.10
C THR A 164 7.20 42.34 -47.62
N SER A 165 6.30 41.56 -48.23
CA SER A 165 6.13 41.55 -49.70
C SER A 165 5.67 42.91 -50.23
N ARG A 166 4.73 43.58 -49.56
CA ARG A 166 4.29 44.95 -49.91
C ARG A 166 5.42 45.96 -49.72
N GLU A 167 6.16 45.88 -48.63
CA GLU A 167 7.30 46.76 -48.35
C GLU A 167 8.45 46.55 -49.33
N LEU A 168 8.75 45.30 -49.72
CA LEU A 168 9.77 44.98 -50.72
C LEU A 168 9.41 45.53 -52.10
N LEU A 169 8.15 45.42 -52.52
CA LEU A 169 7.69 46.03 -53.77
C LEU A 169 7.78 47.56 -53.73
N ALA A 170 7.35 48.18 -52.62
CA ALA A 170 7.45 49.63 -52.45
C ALA A 170 8.91 50.11 -52.43
N ALA A 171 9.79 49.41 -51.72
CA ALA A 171 11.22 49.70 -51.67
C ALA A 171 11.87 49.54 -53.05
N GLY A 172 11.54 48.47 -53.78
CA GLY A 172 12.01 48.25 -55.15
C GLY A 172 11.61 49.38 -56.10
N LEU A 173 10.34 49.82 -56.04
CA LEU A 173 9.85 50.92 -56.88
C LEU A 173 10.47 52.26 -56.50
N ALA A 174 10.67 52.52 -55.20
CA ALA A 174 11.36 53.71 -54.70
C ALA A 174 12.80 53.79 -55.22
N VAL A 175 13.55 52.69 -55.14
CA VAL A 175 14.94 52.62 -55.67
C VAL A 175 14.96 52.83 -57.19
N LEU A 176 14.03 52.23 -57.93
CA LEU A 176 13.94 52.40 -59.38
C LEU A 176 13.65 53.87 -59.75
N SER A 177 12.72 54.52 -59.05
CA SER A 177 12.38 55.93 -59.27
C SER A 177 13.55 56.88 -58.96
N ALA A 178 14.27 56.63 -57.87
CA ALA A 178 15.47 57.40 -57.50
C ALA A 178 16.59 57.20 -58.53
N GLY A 179 16.79 55.96 -59.01
CA GLY A 179 17.76 55.65 -60.06
C GLY A 179 17.47 56.39 -61.37
N LEU A 180 16.20 56.44 -61.79
CA LEU A 180 15.77 57.24 -62.94
C LEU A 180 16.04 58.74 -62.74
N LEU A 181 15.76 59.29 -61.57
CA LEU A 181 16.05 60.69 -61.25
C LEU A 181 17.54 61.01 -61.36
N VAL A 182 18.39 60.16 -60.78
CA VAL A 182 19.86 60.30 -60.89
C VAL A 182 20.31 60.19 -62.36
N TYR A 183 19.73 59.27 -63.12
CA TYR A 183 20.02 59.11 -64.54
C TYR A 183 19.66 60.37 -65.35
N VAL A 184 18.48 60.96 -65.12
CA VAL A 184 18.03 62.20 -65.77
C VAL A 184 18.93 63.38 -65.40
N LEU A 185 19.33 63.51 -64.12
CA LEU A 185 20.26 64.55 -63.70
C LEU A 185 21.63 64.41 -64.37
N LYS A 186 22.14 63.17 -64.49
CA LYS A 186 23.39 62.89 -65.21
C LYS A 186 23.28 63.27 -66.69
N LEU A 187 22.17 62.92 -67.36
CA LEU A 187 21.91 63.33 -68.75
C LEU A 187 21.84 64.86 -68.89
N ARG A 188 21.11 65.56 -68.01
CA ARG A 188 21.06 67.03 -68.01
C ARG A 188 22.45 67.66 -67.85
N GLY A 189 23.29 67.11 -66.96
CA GLY A 189 24.66 67.55 -66.79
C GLY A 189 25.48 67.46 -68.08
N GLN A 190 25.39 66.33 -68.80
CA GLN A 190 26.09 66.08 -70.07
C GLN A 190 25.63 67.01 -71.21
N HIS A 191 24.33 67.31 -71.29
CA HIS A 191 23.83 68.26 -72.29
C HIS A 191 24.24 69.71 -71.98
N SER A 192 24.33 70.08 -70.69
CA SER A 192 24.71 71.45 -70.28
C SER A 192 26.18 71.81 -70.56
N THR A 193 27.10 70.85 -70.42
CA THR A 193 28.54 71.05 -70.68
C THR A 193 28.82 71.23 -72.19
N THR A 194 28.02 70.60 -73.04
CA THR A 194 28.14 70.74 -74.51
C THR A 194 27.65 72.11 -75.00
N ALA A 195 26.59 72.65 -74.40
CA ALA A 195 26.07 73.99 -74.73
C ALA A 195 27.00 75.13 -74.29
N LYS A 196 27.73 74.98 -73.17
CA LYS A 196 28.65 76.01 -72.65
C LYS A 196 29.95 76.15 -73.46
N ARG A 197 30.24 75.20 -74.36
CA ARG A 197 31.43 75.19 -75.25
C ARG A 197 31.20 75.88 -76.61
N ARG A 198 29.95 76.29 -76.90
CA ARG A 198 29.59 77.15 -78.04
C ARG A 198 29.22 78.55 -77.53
N LYS A 199 30.21 79.29 -77.04
CA LYS A 199 30.20 80.76 -76.95
C LYS A 199 31.63 81.24 -77.06
#